data_AF-A0AAU1GH64-F1
#
_entry.id   AF-A0AAU1GH64-F1
#
_cell.length_a   1.000
_cell.length_b   1.000
_cell.length_c   1.000
_cell.angle_alpha   90.00
_cell.angle_beta   90.00
_cell.angle_gamma   90.00
#
_symmetry.space_group_name_H-M   'P 1'
#
loop_
_entity.id
_entity.type
_entity.pdbx_description
1 polymer ?
#
loop_
_entity_poly.entity_id
_entity_poly.type
_entity_poly.pdbx_seq_one_letter_code
_entity_poly.pdbx_strand_id
1 'polypeptide(L)'
;MSEVEEGRDPRIRMWGPVCHAVALLLGPYAEVVLHDPQTDQVLEIWNPMTARGPGDPSLLGELDDLEPSAQDVFGPYEKLLVDGRRLTSVSSVLRDAQGRPSAVLCINLDRTPLEQAAAVLSAFGAPTVQRPEPLFEQDWSERIQHIIGSYVRETGRPVERMTRQDRLAVLGRLDEARVFAVRRAAPVVAGALRVSRSTVYGLLAELRSPNVKD
;
A
#
# COMPACT_ATOMS: atom_id res chain seq x y z
N MET A 1 37.80 -27.02 -8.29
CA MET A 1 37.51 -25.57 -8.18
C MET A 1 38.19 -24.95 -9.37
N SER A 2 37.40 -24.66 -10.41
CA SER A 2 37.88 -24.32 -11.76
C SER A 2 38.31 -22.86 -11.84
N GLU A 3 39.23 -22.57 -12.77
CA GLU A 3 39.87 -21.30 -13.16
C GLU A 3 38.93 -20.10 -13.45
N VAL A 4 37.63 -20.20 -13.16
CA VAL A 4 36.62 -19.16 -13.40
C VAL A 4 36.54 -18.13 -12.26
N GLU A 5 37.12 -18.42 -11.08
CA GLU A 5 37.09 -17.50 -9.93
C GLU A 5 38.12 -16.36 -9.99
N GLU A 6 39.16 -16.43 -10.84
CA GLU A 6 40.28 -15.49 -10.83
C GLU A 6 40.01 -14.10 -11.45
N GLY A 7 38.78 -13.81 -11.90
CA GLY A 7 38.43 -12.52 -12.51
C GLY A 7 37.08 -11.92 -12.10
N ARG A 8 36.39 -12.49 -11.10
CA ARG A 8 35.05 -12.03 -10.71
C ARG A 8 35.14 -10.92 -9.66
N ASP A 9 34.39 -9.84 -9.87
CA ASP A 9 34.36 -8.69 -8.95
C ASP A 9 34.11 -9.15 -7.49
N PRO A 10 34.93 -8.72 -6.51
CA PRO A 10 34.79 -9.17 -5.13
C PRO A 10 33.43 -8.84 -4.51
N ARG A 11 32.74 -7.80 -5.00
CA ARG A 11 31.39 -7.42 -4.56
C ARG A 11 30.37 -8.49 -4.96
N ILE A 12 30.54 -9.10 -6.13
CA ILE A 12 29.71 -10.23 -6.57
C ILE A 12 29.93 -11.43 -5.65
N ARG A 13 31.18 -11.73 -5.28
CA ARG A 13 31.47 -12.82 -4.34
C ARG A 13 30.84 -12.58 -2.97
N MET A 14 30.88 -11.33 -2.49
CA MET A 14 30.34 -10.93 -1.19
C MET A 14 28.81 -10.95 -1.15
N TRP A 15 28.15 -10.35 -2.15
CA TRP A 15 26.70 -10.11 -2.14
C TRP A 15 25.90 -11.12 -2.98
N GLY A 16 26.54 -11.79 -3.93
CA GLY A 16 25.92 -12.74 -4.85
C GLY A 16 25.10 -13.83 -4.16
N PRO A 17 25.55 -14.47 -3.07
CA PRO A 17 24.74 -15.48 -2.39
C PRO A 17 23.40 -14.96 -1.88
N VAL A 18 23.37 -13.74 -1.31
CA VAL A 18 22.13 -13.11 -0.83
C VAL A 18 21.24 -12.72 -2.00
N CYS A 19 21.82 -12.11 -3.04
CA CYS A 19 21.07 -11.73 -4.23
C CYS A 19 20.43 -12.93 -4.92
N HIS A 20 21.18 -14.03 -5.05
CA HIS A 20 20.71 -15.27 -5.63
C HIS A 20 19.62 -15.93 -4.77
N ALA A 21 19.77 -15.92 -3.44
CA ALA A 21 18.74 -16.45 -2.54
C ALA A 21 17.41 -15.70 -2.66
N VAL A 22 17.43 -14.37 -2.75
CA VAL A 22 16.23 -13.55 -2.97
C VAL A 22 15.60 -13.86 -4.32
N ALA A 23 16.40 -13.94 -5.39
CA ALA A 23 15.91 -14.26 -6.72
C ALA A 23 15.29 -15.67 -6.80
N LEU A 24 15.87 -16.65 -6.11
CA LEU A 24 15.31 -18.01 -6.03
C LEU A 24 13.99 -18.05 -5.26
N LEU A 25 13.87 -17.30 -4.17
CA LEU A 25 12.66 -17.28 -3.35
C LEU A 25 11.48 -16.60 -4.05
N LEU A 26 11.75 -15.51 -4.76
CA LEU A 26 10.73 -14.65 -5.37
C LEU A 26 10.58 -14.88 -6.89
N GLY A 27 11.39 -15.78 -7.44
CA GLY A 27 11.28 -16.22 -8.83
C GLY A 27 9.94 -16.92 -9.10
N PRO A 28 9.42 -16.82 -10.34
CA PRO A 28 10.00 -16.13 -11.50
C PRO A 28 9.71 -14.62 -11.53
N TYR A 29 9.09 -14.05 -10.50
CA TYR A 29 8.49 -12.70 -10.56
C TYR A 29 9.40 -11.58 -10.07
N ALA A 30 10.57 -11.88 -9.49
CA ALA A 30 11.50 -10.85 -9.05
C ALA A 30 12.85 -10.93 -9.78
N GLU A 31 13.28 -9.83 -10.38
CA GLU A 31 14.66 -9.62 -10.82
C GLU A 31 15.47 -9.03 -9.67
N VAL A 32 16.69 -9.51 -9.48
CA VAL A 32 17.64 -8.92 -8.54
C VAL A 32 18.86 -8.45 -9.32
N VAL A 33 19.26 -7.19 -9.13
CA VAL A 33 20.36 -6.57 -9.85
C VAL A 33 21.36 -5.99 -8.86
N LEU A 34 22.63 -6.30 -9.06
CA LEU A 34 23.73 -5.64 -8.36
C LEU A 34 24.41 -4.66 -9.32
N HIS A 35 24.56 -3.42 -8.90
CA HIS A 35 25.11 -2.34 -9.69
C HIS A 35 26.41 -1.81 -9.10
N ASP A 36 27.28 -1.33 -9.98
CA ASP A 36 28.44 -0.51 -9.66
C ASP A 36 28.06 0.97 -9.76
N PRO A 37 27.90 1.69 -8.63
CA PRO A 37 27.56 3.11 -8.66
C PRO A 37 28.70 4.00 -9.18
N GLN A 38 29.94 3.49 -9.26
CA GLN A 38 31.09 4.29 -9.72
C GLN A 38 31.20 4.31 -11.24
N THR A 39 30.84 3.21 -11.90
CA THR A 39 30.87 3.07 -13.37
C THR A 39 29.49 3.19 -14.00
N ASP A 40 28.42 3.28 -13.19
CA ASP A 40 27.02 3.23 -13.61
C ASP A 40 26.69 1.97 -14.45
N GLN A 41 27.25 0.83 -14.07
CA GLN A 41 27.10 -0.44 -14.79
C GLN A 41 26.56 -1.58 -13.91
N VAL A 42 25.84 -2.50 -14.54
CA VAL A 42 25.38 -3.73 -13.91
C VAL A 42 26.58 -4.64 -13.64
N LEU A 43 26.75 -5.06 -12.38
CA LEU A 43 27.72 -6.09 -12.00
C LEU A 43 27.18 -7.50 -12.27
N GLU A 44 25.95 -7.76 -11.85
CA GLU A 44 25.28 -9.04 -12.08
C GLU A 44 23.76 -8.92 -11.97
N ILE A 45 23.05 -9.80 -12.70
CA ILE A 45 21.59 -9.92 -12.64
C ILE A 45 21.21 -11.37 -12.35
N TRP A 46 20.27 -11.56 -11.44
CA TRP A 46 19.62 -12.83 -11.16
C TRP A 46 18.14 -12.75 -11.53
N ASN A 47 17.65 -13.80 -12.20
CA ASN A 47 16.30 -13.86 -12.77
C ASN A 47 15.94 -12.62 -13.63
N PRO A 48 16.71 -12.34 -14.71
CA PRO A 48 16.51 -11.17 -15.54
C PRO A 48 15.12 -11.17 -16.19
N MET A 49 14.40 -10.06 -16.06
CA MET A 49 13.09 -9.84 -16.67
C MET A 49 13.17 -9.07 -18.00
N THR A 50 14.36 -8.56 -18.32
CA THR A 50 14.70 -7.81 -19.53
C THR A 50 15.91 -8.46 -20.21
N ALA A 51 16.31 -7.94 -21.38
CA ALA A 51 17.50 -8.42 -22.09
C ALA A 51 18.83 -7.89 -21.52
N ARG A 52 18.80 -7.18 -20.37
CA ARG A 52 20.01 -6.62 -19.74
C ARG A 52 20.88 -7.72 -19.13
N GLY A 53 22.18 -7.45 -19.03
CA GLY A 53 23.17 -8.29 -18.36
C GLY A 53 24.34 -7.51 -17.77
N PRO A 54 25.35 -8.21 -17.23
CA PRO A 54 26.58 -7.59 -16.72
C PRO A 54 27.25 -6.68 -17.76
N GLY A 55 27.66 -5.48 -17.32
CA GLY A 55 28.29 -4.45 -18.17
C GLY A 55 27.32 -3.47 -18.82
N ASP A 56 26.01 -3.75 -18.85
CA ASP A 56 25.01 -2.81 -19.34
C ASP A 56 24.85 -1.60 -18.41
N PRO A 57 24.37 -0.44 -18.91
CA PRO A 57 24.07 0.70 -18.08
C PRO A 57 23.07 0.36 -16.96
N SER A 58 23.35 0.83 -15.75
CA SER A 58 22.49 0.54 -14.60
C SER A 58 21.14 1.25 -14.69
N LEU A 59 21.10 2.40 -15.37
CA LEU A 59 19.92 3.26 -15.47
C LEU A 59 19.42 3.68 -14.07
N LEU A 60 20.36 4.00 -13.17
CA LEU A 60 20.08 4.44 -11.79
C LEU A 60 19.70 5.92 -11.71
N GLY A 61 19.48 6.63 -12.82
CA GLY A 61 19.30 8.09 -12.82
C GLY A 61 18.21 8.63 -11.88
N GLU A 62 17.27 7.80 -11.42
CA GLU A 62 16.28 8.14 -10.39
C GLU A 62 16.84 8.13 -8.94
N LEU A 63 17.95 7.43 -8.71
CA LEU A 63 18.68 7.39 -7.44
C LEU A 63 19.70 8.54 -7.30
N ASP A 64 20.13 9.15 -8.41
CA ASP A 64 21.11 10.25 -8.42
C ASP A 64 20.53 11.54 -7.81
N ASP A 65 19.22 11.73 -7.93
CA ASP A 65 18.47 12.86 -7.36
C ASP A 65 18.01 12.60 -5.90
N LEU A 66 18.26 11.41 -5.36
CA LEU A 66 17.91 11.12 -3.98
C LEU A 66 18.90 11.84 -3.06
N GLU A 67 18.38 12.76 -2.25
CA GLU A 67 19.19 13.42 -1.23
C GLU A 67 19.95 12.36 -0.40
N PRO A 68 21.19 12.65 0.04
CA PRO A 68 21.93 11.85 1.00
C PRO A 68 21.27 11.93 2.39
N SER A 69 19.99 11.60 2.45
CA SER A 69 19.26 11.29 3.66
C SER A 69 19.88 10.02 4.26
N ALA A 70 19.85 9.92 5.59
CA ALA A 70 20.52 8.87 6.37
C ALA A 70 19.96 7.45 6.16
N GLN A 71 19.32 7.16 5.02
CA GLN A 71 18.62 5.92 4.74
C GLN A 71 19.31 5.18 3.58
N ASP A 72 19.82 3.99 3.86
CA ASP A 72 20.50 3.13 2.88
C ASP A 72 19.54 2.28 2.04
N VAL A 73 18.22 2.39 2.26
CA VAL A 73 17.19 1.61 1.58
C VAL A 73 16.06 2.52 1.09
N PHE A 74 15.82 2.48 -0.20
CA PHE A 74 14.84 3.30 -0.91
C PHE A 74 13.70 2.44 -1.47
N GLY A 75 12.50 2.99 -1.40
CA GLY A 75 11.26 2.32 -1.82
C GLY A 75 10.42 1.77 -0.66
N PRO A 76 9.43 0.91 -0.94
CA PRO A 76 9.04 0.45 -2.28
C PRO A 76 8.55 1.59 -3.17
N TYR A 77 9.00 1.63 -4.43
CA TYR A 77 8.53 2.58 -5.44
C TYR A 77 8.10 1.84 -6.71
N GLU A 78 7.31 2.51 -7.55
CA GLU A 78 6.82 1.95 -8.80
C GLU A 78 7.79 2.20 -9.95
N LYS A 79 7.95 1.21 -10.82
CA LYS A 79 8.64 1.36 -12.10
C LYS A 79 7.80 0.75 -13.22
N LEU A 80 7.73 1.43 -14.35
CA LEU A 80 7.06 0.94 -15.55
C LEU A 80 8.08 0.45 -16.56
N LEU A 81 7.88 -0.76 -17.07
CA LEU A 81 8.62 -1.26 -18.23
C LEU A 81 7.95 -0.82 -19.53
N VAL A 82 8.73 -0.77 -20.61
CA VAL A 82 8.26 -0.40 -21.95
C VAL A 82 7.18 -1.34 -22.50
N ASP A 83 7.13 -2.59 -21.99
CA ASP A 83 6.13 -3.59 -22.33
C ASP A 83 4.83 -3.44 -21.51
N GLY A 84 4.74 -2.42 -20.64
CA GLY A 84 3.58 -2.11 -19.83
C GLY A 84 3.54 -2.81 -18.47
N ARG A 85 4.51 -3.68 -18.15
CA ARG A 85 4.59 -4.29 -16.81
C ARG A 85 4.86 -3.25 -15.73
N ARG A 86 4.17 -3.43 -14.61
CA ARG A 86 4.32 -2.60 -13.40
C ARG A 86 5.16 -3.35 -12.38
N LEU A 87 6.27 -2.75 -12.01
CA LEU A 87 7.19 -3.28 -11.02
C LEU A 87 7.05 -2.52 -9.71
N THR A 88 7.22 -3.23 -8.60
CA THR A 88 7.62 -2.61 -7.33
C THR A 88 9.09 -2.85 -7.11
N SER A 89 9.84 -1.77 -6.95
CA SER A 89 11.28 -1.77 -6.79
C SER A 89 11.70 -1.33 -5.39
N VAL A 90 12.73 -1.98 -4.87
CA VAL A 90 13.45 -1.56 -3.65
C VAL A 90 14.93 -1.53 -3.98
N SER A 91 15.60 -0.44 -3.61
CA SER A 91 17.01 -0.21 -3.88
C SER A 91 17.77 -0.03 -2.58
N SER A 92 18.86 -0.75 -2.39
CA SER A 92 19.70 -0.67 -1.20
C SER A 92 21.12 -0.27 -1.58
N VAL A 93 21.62 0.79 -0.96
CA VAL A 93 23.01 1.22 -1.07
C VAL A 93 23.85 0.37 -0.12
N LEU A 94 24.76 -0.42 -0.68
CA LEU A 94 25.68 -1.27 0.06
C LEU A 94 26.99 -0.52 0.24
N ARG A 95 27.36 -0.24 1.49
CA ARG A 95 28.56 0.55 1.83
C ARG A 95 29.76 -0.32 2.17
N ASP A 96 30.95 0.17 1.86
CA ASP A 96 32.21 -0.41 2.32
C ASP A 96 32.47 -0.14 3.80
N ALA A 97 33.58 -0.67 4.33
CA ALA A 97 34.00 -0.46 5.72
C ALA A 97 34.32 1.01 6.05
N GLN A 98 34.48 1.87 5.04
CA GLN A 98 34.72 3.30 5.17
C GLN A 98 33.42 4.12 5.05
N GLY A 99 32.26 3.46 4.90
CA GLY A 99 30.95 4.12 4.78
C GLY A 99 30.64 4.65 3.38
N ARG A 100 31.47 4.33 2.37
CA ARG A 100 31.27 4.80 0.99
C ARG A 100 30.38 3.83 0.22
N PRO A 101 29.48 4.31 -0.67
CA PRO A 101 28.71 3.44 -1.56
C PRO A 101 29.63 2.54 -2.41
N SER A 102 29.54 1.24 -2.21
CA SER A 102 30.34 0.23 -2.90
C SER A 102 29.56 -0.51 -3.98
N ALA A 103 28.27 -0.72 -3.78
CA ALA A 103 27.35 -1.32 -4.74
C ALA A 103 25.92 -0.83 -4.47
N VAL A 104 25.04 -0.97 -5.45
CA VAL A 104 23.59 -0.79 -5.25
C VAL A 104 22.88 -2.10 -5.58
N LEU A 105 22.09 -2.61 -4.64
CA LEU A 105 21.25 -3.79 -4.82
C LEU A 105 19.82 -3.34 -5.13
N CYS A 106 19.31 -3.71 -6.30
CA CYS A 106 17.92 -3.46 -6.70
C CYS A 106 17.14 -4.78 -6.73
N ILE A 107 15.96 -4.82 -6.12
CA ILE A 107 15.02 -5.92 -6.19
C ILE A 107 13.76 -5.40 -6.89
N ASN A 108 13.41 -5.98 -8.03
CA ASN A 108 12.30 -5.54 -8.87
C ASN A 108 11.26 -6.66 -8.98
N LEU A 109 10.09 -6.48 -8.37
CA LEU A 109 9.00 -7.45 -8.39
C LEU A 109 7.95 -7.09 -9.44
N ASP A 110 7.71 -7.97 -10.41
CA ASP A 110 6.61 -7.89 -11.37
C ASP A 110 5.26 -8.13 -10.68
N ARG A 111 4.42 -7.09 -10.66
CA ARG A 111 3.10 -7.14 -10.03
C ARG A 111 2.01 -7.65 -10.96
N THR A 112 2.27 -7.74 -12.26
CA THR A 112 1.25 -8.07 -13.26
C THR A 112 0.52 -9.38 -12.94
N PRO A 113 1.17 -10.48 -12.50
CA PRO A 113 0.46 -11.71 -12.12
C PRO A 113 -0.48 -11.52 -10.92
N LEU A 114 -0.09 -10.72 -9.93
CA LEU A 114 -0.93 -10.44 -8.77
C LEU A 114 -2.13 -9.57 -9.15
N GLU A 115 -1.93 -8.56 -10.01
CA GLU A 115 -3.00 -7.70 -10.51
C GLU A 115 -4.01 -8.51 -11.34
N GLN A 116 -3.53 -9.42 -12.20
CA GLN A 116 -4.39 -10.33 -12.97
C GLN A 116 -5.19 -11.26 -12.06
N ALA A 117 -4.55 -11.85 -11.04
CA ALA A 117 -5.24 -12.70 -10.07
C ALA A 117 -6.31 -11.91 -9.29
N ALA A 118 -5.99 -10.70 -8.85
CA ALA A 118 -6.95 -9.83 -8.17
C ALA A 118 -8.14 -9.47 -9.08
N ALA A 119 -7.90 -9.22 -10.38
CA ALA A 119 -8.95 -8.95 -11.34
C ALA A 119 -9.87 -10.18 -11.54
N VAL A 120 -9.32 -11.38 -11.66
CA VAL A 120 -10.10 -12.63 -11.76
C VAL A 120 -10.93 -12.86 -10.50
N LEU A 121 -10.35 -12.71 -9.32
CA LEU A 121 -11.06 -12.86 -8.04
C LEU A 121 -12.17 -11.82 -7.90
N SER A 122 -11.92 -10.58 -8.33
CA SER A 122 -12.93 -9.52 -8.34
C SER A 122 -14.07 -9.82 -9.30
N ALA A 123 -13.76 -10.36 -10.48
CA ALA A 123 -14.74 -10.75 -11.50
C ALA A 123 -15.53 -12.02 -11.13
N PHE A 124 -14.96 -12.90 -10.30
CA PHE A 124 -15.66 -14.07 -9.78
C PHE A 124 -16.81 -13.69 -8.85
N GLY A 125 -16.69 -12.57 -8.13
CA GLY A 125 -17.83 -11.95 -7.47
C GLY A 125 -18.78 -11.35 -8.50
N ALA A 126 -20.07 -11.67 -8.44
CA ALA A 126 -21.05 -11.00 -9.27
C ALA A 126 -20.95 -9.48 -9.03
N PRO A 127 -20.75 -8.65 -10.08
CA PRO A 127 -20.61 -7.22 -9.90
C PRO A 127 -21.87 -6.68 -9.23
N THR A 128 -21.70 -5.96 -8.13
CA THR A 128 -22.82 -5.30 -7.46
C THR A 128 -23.31 -4.18 -8.36
N VAL A 129 -24.49 -4.34 -8.93
CA VAL A 129 -25.19 -3.23 -9.56
C VAL A 129 -25.61 -2.22 -8.50
N GLN A 130 -25.63 -0.93 -8.84
CA GLN A 130 -26.27 0.05 -7.97
C GLN A 130 -27.70 -0.42 -7.71
N ARG A 131 -28.03 -0.57 -6.43
CA ARG A 131 -29.36 -1.01 -6.03
C ARG A 131 -30.37 0.01 -6.58
N PRO A 132 -31.42 -0.41 -7.30
CA PRO A 132 -32.44 0.50 -7.81
C PRO A 132 -32.95 1.44 -6.71
N GLU A 133 -33.04 2.75 -6.99
CA GLU A 133 -33.53 3.77 -6.05
C GLU A 133 -34.84 3.42 -5.33
N PRO A 134 -35.83 2.74 -5.97
CA PRO A 134 -37.06 2.31 -5.28
C PRO A 134 -36.83 1.35 -4.10
N LEU A 135 -35.71 0.63 -4.07
CA LEU A 135 -35.31 -0.23 -2.96
C LEU A 135 -34.55 0.53 -1.86
N PHE A 136 -34.03 1.73 -2.14
CA PHE A 136 -33.36 2.61 -1.18
C PHE A 136 -34.35 3.43 -0.34
N GLU A 137 -35.47 3.85 -0.92
CA GLU A 137 -36.45 4.72 -0.23
C GLU A 137 -37.08 4.07 1.01
N GLN A 138 -37.01 2.75 1.14
CA GLN A 138 -37.61 2.01 2.25
C GLN A 138 -36.63 1.57 3.35
N ASP A 139 -35.31 1.71 3.17
CA ASP A 139 -34.33 1.11 4.09
C ASP A 139 -33.32 2.11 4.68
N TRP A 140 -33.84 3.05 5.47
CA TRP A 140 -33.01 3.93 6.30
C TRP A 140 -32.15 3.16 7.32
N SER A 141 -32.48 1.90 7.64
CA SER A 141 -31.68 1.04 8.50
C SER A 141 -30.41 0.56 7.79
N GLU A 142 -30.51 0.20 6.51
CA GLU A 142 -29.34 -0.08 5.68
C GLU A 142 -28.47 1.17 5.49
N ARG A 143 -29.08 2.36 5.34
CA ARG A 143 -28.31 3.62 5.26
C ARG A 143 -27.47 3.88 6.52
N ILE A 144 -28.03 3.57 7.71
CA ILE A 144 -27.28 3.60 8.98
C ILE A 144 -26.10 2.62 8.93
N GLN A 145 -26.36 1.37 8.52
CA GLN A 145 -25.32 0.33 8.43
C GLN A 145 -24.21 0.72 7.44
N HIS A 146 -24.57 1.31 6.30
CA HIS A 146 -23.61 1.72 5.29
C HIS A 146 -22.71 2.85 5.81
N ILE A 147 -23.27 3.87 6.47
CA ILE A 147 -22.48 4.99 7.01
C ILE A 147 -21.55 4.53 8.13
N ILE A 148 -22.04 3.70 9.05
CA ILE A 148 -21.21 3.12 10.12
C ILE A 148 -20.13 2.21 9.52
N GLY A 149 -20.51 1.34 8.59
CA GLY A 149 -19.59 0.40 7.93
C GLY A 149 -18.49 1.10 7.13
N SER A 150 -18.81 2.18 6.42
CA SER A 150 -17.81 2.99 5.72
C SER A 150 -16.83 3.64 6.69
N TYR A 151 -17.32 4.20 7.80
CA TYR A 151 -16.43 4.76 8.83
C TYR A 151 -15.49 3.70 9.42
N VAL A 152 -15.98 2.49 9.68
CA VAL A 152 -15.15 1.37 10.17
C VAL A 152 -14.09 0.96 9.14
N ARG A 153 -14.45 0.88 7.84
CA ARG A 153 -13.49 0.57 6.77
C ARG A 153 -12.41 1.64 6.61
N GLU A 154 -12.80 2.91 6.71
CA GLU A 154 -11.88 4.05 6.58
C GLU A 154 -10.90 4.16 7.76
N THR A 155 -11.36 3.85 8.98
CA THR A 155 -10.56 4.06 10.21
C THR A 155 -9.95 2.79 10.78
N GLY A 156 -10.39 1.61 10.33
CA GLY A 156 -10.05 0.31 10.91
C GLY A 156 -10.57 0.10 12.34
N ARG A 157 -11.38 1.03 12.87
CA ARG A 157 -11.82 1.01 14.27
C ARG A 157 -13.21 0.42 14.39
N PRO A 158 -13.37 -0.76 15.02
CA PRO A 158 -14.68 -1.38 15.18
C PRO A 158 -15.54 -0.58 16.17
N VAL A 159 -16.87 -0.70 16.05
CA VAL A 159 -17.86 0.08 16.83
C VAL A 159 -17.61 0.00 18.34
N GLU A 160 -17.22 -1.16 18.83
CA GLU A 160 -16.95 -1.43 20.25
C GLU A 160 -15.75 -0.63 20.77
N ARG A 161 -14.83 -0.26 19.89
CA ARG A 161 -13.62 0.51 20.21
C ARG A 161 -13.74 1.98 19.82
N MET A 162 -14.90 2.43 19.34
CA MET A 162 -15.11 3.83 19.02
C MET A 162 -14.94 4.70 20.26
N THR A 163 -14.12 5.73 20.14
CA THR A 163 -13.99 6.82 21.10
C THR A 163 -15.20 7.76 21.00
N ARG A 164 -15.26 8.76 21.87
CA ARG A 164 -16.28 9.80 21.79
C ARG A 164 -16.18 10.61 20.49
N GLN A 165 -14.97 10.93 20.05
CA GLN A 165 -14.73 11.65 18.80
C GLN A 165 -15.18 10.83 17.58
N ASP A 166 -14.91 9.51 17.58
CA ASP A 166 -15.36 8.64 16.50
C ASP A 166 -16.90 8.61 16.41
N ARG A 167 -17.58 8.51 17.56
CA ARG A 167 -19.05 8.55 17.61
C ARG A 167 -19.60 9.88 17.14
N LEU A 168 -18.96 11.01 17.46
CA LEU A 168 -19.35 12.32 16.94
C LEU A 168 -19.19 12.39 15.42
N ALA A 169 -18.07 11.90 14.88
CA ALA A 169 -17.85 11.88 13.43
C ALA A 169 -18.91 11.04 12.70
N VAL A 170 -19.24 9.86 13.22
CA VAL A 170 -20.28 9.00 12.66
C VAL A 170 -21.67 9.65 12.76
N LEU A 171 -22.01 10.24 13.90
CA LEU A 171 -23.28 10.94 14.09
C LEU A 171 -23.41 12.17 13.17
N GLY A 172 -22.31 12.88 12.90
CA GLY A 172 -22.26 13.97 11.93
C GLY A 172 -22.63 13.49 10.53
N ARG A 173 -21.99 12.42 10.04
CA ARG A 173 -22.31 11.81 8.73
C ARG A 173 -23.76 11.33 8.65
N LEU A 174 -24.31 10.78 9.73
CA LEU A 174 -25.71 10.36 9.82
C LEU A 174 -26.67 11.56 9.76
N ASP A 175 -26.32 12.69 10.38
CA ASP A 175 -27.14 13.91 10.36
C ASP A 175 -27.11 14.59 8.97
N GLU A 176 -25.93 14.67 8.34
CA GLU A 176 -25.75 15.13 6.96
C GLU A 176 -26.55 14.28 5.97
N ALA A 177 -26.57 12.96 6.19
CA ALA A 177 -27.38 12.02 5.42
C ALA A 177 -28.88 12.07 5.76
N ARG A 178 -29.33 13.00 6.60
CA ARG A 178 -30.73 13.24 7.01
C ARG A 178 -31.39 12.02 7.65
N VAL A 179 -30.62 11.11 8.24
CA VAL A 179 -31.14 9.88 8.88
C VAL A 179 -32.09 10.22 10.03
N PHE A 180 -31.80 11.26 10.81
CA PHE A 180 -32.63 11.67 11.95
C PHE A 180 -33.92 12.39 11.57
N ALA A 181 -34.17 12.68 10.29
CA ALA A 181 -35.46 13.16 9.82
C ALA A 181 -36.54 12.06 9.83
N VAL A 182 -36.12 10.79 9.85
CA VAL A 182 -37.03 9.62 9.86
C VAL A 182 -37.48 9.31 11.28
N ARG A 183 -38.78 9.07 11.46
CA ARG A 183 -39.34 8.62 12.75
C ARG A 183 -38.69 7.30 13.18
N ARG A 184 -38.27 7.21 14.44
CA ARG A 184 -37.63 6.03 15.06
C ARG A 184 -36.19 5.71 14.61
N ALA A 185 -35.51 6.62 13.90
CA ALA A 185 -34.10 6.42 13.55
C ALA A 185 -33.15 6.40 14.77
N ALA A 186 -33.36 7.29 15.74
CA ALA A 186 -32.47 7.43 16.91
C ALA A 186 -32.32 6.14 17.76
N PRO A 187 -33.38 5.36 18.07
CA PRO A 187 -33.22 4.05 18.71
C PRO A 187 -32.35 3.05 17.94
N VAL A 188 -32.47 3.02 16.61
CA VAL A 188 -31.69 2.10 15.77
C VAL A 188 -30.23 2.54 15.67
N VAL A 189 -29.99 3.85 15.53
CA VAL A 189 -28.62 4.40 15.61
C VAL A 189 -27.97 4.07 16.95
N ALA A 190 -28.71 4.22 18.06
CA ALA A 190 -28.21 3.88 19.39
C ALA A 190 -27.82 2.39 19.49
N GLY A 191 -28.66 1.49 18.97
CA GLY A 191 -28.36 0.06 18.89
C GLY A 191 -27.13 -0.23 18.03
N ALA A 192 -27.05 0.37 16.84
CA ALA A 192 -25.94 0.17 15.91
C ALA A 192 -24.60 0.69 16.44
N LEU A 193 -24.62 1.77 17.23
CA LEU A 193 -23.43 2.34 17.89
C LEU A 193 -23.16 1.75 19.29
N ARG A 194 -23.99 0.81 19.76
CA ARG A 194 -23.94 0.19 21.10
C ARG A 194 -23.89 1.22 22.24
N VAL A 195 -24.72 2.25 22.16
CA VAL A 195 -24.86 3.29 23.18
C VAL A 195 -26.31 3.49 23.58
N SER A 196 -26.56 4.22 24.67
CA SER A 196 -27.93 4.59 25.04
C SER A 196 -28.49 5.66 24.09
N ARG A 197 -29.82 5.74 24.00
CA ARG A 197 -30.52 6.82 23.30
C ARG A 197 -30.14 8.21 23.83
N SER A 198 -29.96 8.33 25.15
CA SER A 198 -29.55 9.58 25.78
C SER A 198 -28.16 10.03 25.30
N THR A 199 -27.21 9.09 25.14
CA THR A 199 -25.89 9.40 24.59
C THR A 199 -25.98 9.90 23.15
N VAL A 200 -26.80 9.27 22.30
CA VAL A 200 -27.01 9.73 20.91
C VAL A 200 -27.55 11.15 20.89
N TYR A 201 -28.60 11.45 21.67
CA TYR A 201 -29.15 12.80 21.72
C TYR A 201 -28.18 13.83 22.29
N GLY A 202 -27.39 13.47 23.31
CA GLY A 202 -26.38 14.36 23.88
C GLY A 202 -25.29 14.74 22.87
N LEU A 203 -24.77 13.75 22.15
CA LEU A 203 -23.75 13.97 21.11
C LEU A 203 -24.32 14.72 19.89
N LEU A 204 -25.57 14.48 19.51
CA LEU A 204 -26.24 15.25 18.45
C LEU A 204 -26.47 16.71 18.86
N ALA A 205 -26.85 16.95 20.11
CA ALA A 205 -27.02 18.31 20.63
C ALA A 205 -25.69 19.06 20.62
N GLU A 206 -24.58 18.39 20.96
CA GLU A 206 -23.23 18.95 20.86
C GLU A 206 -22.83 19.25 19.40
N LEU A 207 -23.09 18.34 18.46
CA LEU A 207 -22.81 18.59 17.03
C LEU A 207 -23.58 19.80 16.48
N ARG A 208 -24.83 19.98 16.91
CA ARG A 208 -25.70 21.08 16.47
C ARG A 208 -25.50 22.37 17.25
N SER A 209 -24.74 22.32 18.34
CA SER A 209 -24.34 23.47 19.13
C SER A 209 -22.89 23.76 18.79
N PRO A 210 -22.59 24.39 17.63
CA PRO A 210 -21.23 24.79 17.34
C PRO A 210 -20.77 25.65 18.52
N ASN A 211 -19.64 25.27 19.13
CA ASN A 211 -19.01 26.09 20.15
C ASN A 211 -18.75 27.47 19.53
N VAL A 212 -19.58 28.44 19.87
CA VAL A 212 -19.26 29.86 19.74
C VAL A 212 -18.20 30.14 20.79
N LYS A 213 -16.94 29.86 20.45
CA LYS A 213 -15.78 30.49 21.09
C LYS A 213 -14.70 30.62 20.04
N ASP A 214 -14.51 31.88 19.64
CA ASP A 214 -13.26 32.42 19.10
C ASP A 214 -12.03 31.97 19.91
#